data_AF-A0A9D0KLX7-F1
#
_entry.id   AF-A0A9D0KLX7-F1
#
_cell.length_a   1.000
_cell.length_b   1.000
_cell.length_c   1.000
_cell.angle_alpha   90.00
_cell.angle_beta   90.00
_cell.angle_gamma   90.00
#
_symmetry.space_group_name_H-M   'P 1'
#
loop_
_entity.id
_entity.type
_entity.pdbx_description
1 polymer ?
#
loop_
_entity_poly.entity_id
_entity_poly.type
_entity_poly.pdbx_seq_one_letter_code
_entity_poly.pdbx_strand_id
1 'polypeptide(L)' 'RRYVPHLTLGRVKDRRQCPAVEELAGVLDRRDFGRVAVKSVILMRSDLRPDGAVYTPLHRSVLGG' A
#
# COMPACT_ATOMS: atom_id res chain seq x y z
N ARG A 1 -4.76 13.43 12.44
CA ARG A 1 -5.40 12.10 12.24
C ARG A 1 -4.47 11.02 12.78
N ARG A 2 -4.98 9.99 13.46
CA ARG A 2 -4.16 8.86 13.94
C ARG A 2 -3.68 8.03 12.74
N TYR A 3 -2.43 7.55 12.80
CA TYR A 3 -1.90 6.63 11.79
C TYR A 3 -2.60 5.27 11.89
N VAL A 4 -3.00 4.73 10.75
CA VAL A 4 -3.59 3.38 10.62
C VAL A 4 -2.76 2.63 9.59
N PRO A 5 -1.92 1.66 9.98
CA PRO A 5 -1.11 0.90 9.04
C PRO A 5 -2.01 0.06 8.15
N HIS A 6 -1.82 0.15 6.84
CA HIS A 6 -2.55 -0.63 5.85
C HIS A 6 -1.70 -0.79 4.59
N LEU A 7 -1.96 -1.85 3.84
CA LEU A 7 -1.41 -2.05 2.50
C LEU A 7 -2.44 -1.57 1.47
N THR A 8 -2.09 -0.58 0.66
CA THR A 8 -2.97 -0.12 -0.43
C THR A 8 -2.91 -1.15 -1.57
N LEU A 9 -4.04 -1.77 -1.89
CA LEU A 9 -4.15 -2.70 -3.03
C LEU A 9 -4.50 -2.00 -4.35
N GLY A 10 -5.20 -0.89 -4.27
CA GLY A 10 -5.64 -0.10 -5.42
C GLY A 10 -6.37 1.15 -4.98
N ARG A 11 -6.69 2.02 -5.93
CA ARG A 11 -7.47 3.25 -5.70
C ARG A 11 -8.58 3.32 -6.73
N VAL A 12 -9.81 3.42 -6.26
CA VAL A 12 -10.99 3.55 -7.09
C VAL A 12 -11.26 5.03 -7.30
N LYS A 13 -11.28 5.48 -8.55
CA LYS A 13 -11.51 6.90 -8.90
C LYS A 13 -12.98 7.27 -8.78
N ASP A 14 -13.88 6.40 -9.25
CA ASP A 14 -15.33 6.51 -9.06
C ASP A 14 -15.89 5.16 -8.62
N ARG A 15 -16.46 5.12 -7.42
CA ARG A 15 -17.00 3.89 -6.83
C ARG A 15 -18.20 3.35 -7.61
N ARG A 16 -18.98 4.21 -8.25
CA ARG A 16 -20.16 3.82 -9.05
C ARG A 16 -19.77 3.01 -10.28
N GLN A 17 -18.56 3.23 -10.79
CA GLN A 17 -18.00 2.54 -11.95
C GLN A 17 -17.28 1.23 -11.59
N CYS A 18 -17.18 0.90 -10.30
CA CYS A 18 -16.52 -0.31 -9.81
C CYS A 18 -17.31 -0.97 -8.66
N PRO A 19 -18.56 -1.42 -8.90
CA PRO A 19 -19.39 -2.05 -7.88
C PRO A 19 -18.75 -3.31 -7.28
N ALA A 20 -17.93 -4.02 -8.06
CA ALA A 20 -17.18 -5.19 -7.63
C ALA A 20 -16.23 -4.94 -6.43
N VAL A 21 -15.85 -3.69 -6.16
CA VAL A 21 -14.97 -3.36 -5.03
C VAL A 21 -15.68 -3.57 -3.69
N GLU A 22 -16.99 -3.32 -3.60
CA GLU A 22 -17.74 -3.55 -2.37
C GLU A 22 -17.88 -5.05 -2.09
N GLU A 23 -18.14 -5.86 -3.11
CA GLU A 23 -18.15 -7.31 -3.03
C GLU A 23 -16.78 -7.87 -2.60
N LEU A 24 -15.70 -7.39 -3.25
CA LEU A 24 -14.33 -7.79 -2.93
C LEU A 24 -13.98 -7.43 -1.48
N ALA A 25 -14.36 -6.24 -1.00
CA ALA A 25 -14.12 -5.83 0.38
C ALA A 25 -14.76 -6.80 1.38
N GLY A 26 -16.00 -7.24 1.13
CA GLY A 26 -16.70 -8.22 1.96
C GLY A 26 -16.01 -9.58 2.02
N VAL A 27 -15.46 -10.05 0.89
CA VAL A 27 -14.73 -11.33 0.82
C VAL A 27 -13.37 -11.24 1.53
N LEU A 28 -12.68 -10.11 1.43
CA LEU A 28 -11.31 -9.96 1.93
C LEU A 28 -11.24 -9.63 3.44
N ASP A 29 -12.31 -9.09 4.04
CA ASP A 29 -12.33 -8.62 5.44
C ASP A 29 -11.92 -9.69 6.47
N ARG A 30 -12.11 -10.98 6.15
CA ARG A 30 -11.81 -12.10 7.06
C ARG A 30 -10.66 -12.98 6.60
N ARG A 31 -9.95 -12.57 5.57
CA ARG A 31 -8.89 -13.38 4.97
C ARG A 31 -7.56 -13.08 5.66
N ASP A 32 -6.88 -14.13 6.12
CA ASP A 32 -5.48 -14.05 6.52
C ASP A 32 -4.60 -14.01 5.26
N PHE A 33 -3.84 -12.93 5.09
CA PHE A 33 -2.88 -12.76 3.99
C PHE A 33 -1.45 -13.13 4.40
N GLY A 34 -1.28 -13.63 5.62
CA GLY A 34 -0.01 -13.99 6.21
C GLY A 34 0.64 -12.85 6.99
N ARG A 35 1.86 -13.11 7.45
CA ARG A 35 2.65 -12.21 8.29
C ARG A 35 3.98 -11.91 7.63
N VAL A 36 4.47 -10.69 7.81
CA VAL A 36 5.79 -10.26 7.34
C VAL A 36 6.59 -9.67 8.50
N ALA A 37 7.85 -10.07 8.61
CA ALA A 37 8.78 -9.45 9.54
C ALA A 37 9.23 -8.09 9.00
N VAL A 38 9.05 -7.03 9.79
CA VAL A 38 9.51 -5.68 9.41
C VAL A 38 11.00 -5.57 9.73
N LYS A 39 11.84 -5.71 8.70
CA LYS A 39 13.31 -5.73 8.86
C LYS A 39 13.98 -4.36 8.71
N SER A 40 13.29 -3.40 8.10
CA SER A 40 13.89 -2.10 7.78
C SER A 40 12.82 -1.05 7.49
N VAL A 41 13.18 0.21 7.70
CA VAL A 41 12.46 1.38 7.15
C VAL A 41 13.25 1.93 5.96
N ILE A 42 12.54 2.29 4.88
CA ILE A 42 13.16 2.85 3.69
C ILE A 42 12.63 4.27 3.48
N LEU A 43 13.53 5.23 3.31
CA LEU A 43 13.19 6.55 2.80
C LEU A 43 13.04 6.45 1.28
N MET A 44 11.84 6.71 0.78
CA MET A 44 11.50 6.60 -0.64
C MET A 44 11.30 7.99 -1.26
N ARG A 45 11.77 8.20 -2.49
CA ARG A 45 11.40 9.33 -3.35
C ARG A 45 10.36 8.86 -4.37
N SER A 46 9.38 9.72 -4.65
CA SER A 46 8.38 9.51 -5.69
C SER A 46 8.47 10.64 -6.70
N ASP A 47 9.03 10.37 -7.87
CA ASP A 47 9.12 11.33 -8.97
C ASP A 47 7.96 11.10 -9.94
N LEU A 48 7.00 12.04 -9.99
CA LEU A 48 5.86 11.95 -10.90
C LEU A 48 6.29 12.33 -12.32
N ARG A 49 6.13 11.40 -13.26
CA ARG A 49 6.38 11.61 -14.68
C ARG A 49 5.09 11.42 -15.50
N PRO A 50 5.04 11.88 -16.76
CA PRO A 50 3.88 11.67 -17.62
C PRO A 50 3.51 10.20 -17.83
N ASP A 51 4.49 9.29 -17.81
CA ASP A 51 4.30 7.84 -17.94
C ASP A 51 3.97 7.12 -16.63
N GLY A 52 4.02 7.83 -15.49
CA GLY A 52 3.74 7.29 -14.17
C GLY A 52 4.73 7.75 -13.09
N ALA A 53 4.47 7.34 -11.84
CA ALA A 53 5.37 7.63 -10.74
C ALA A 53 6.55 6.64 -10.73
N VAL A 54 7.77 7.17 -10.62
CA VAL A 54 8.97 6.38 -10.35
C VAL A 54 9.29 6.45 -8.87
N TYR A 55 9.42 5.28 -8.24
CA TYR A 55 9.79 5.18 -6.84
C TYR A 55 11.25 4.78 -6.68
N THR A 56 12.05 5.62 -6.04
CA THR A 56 13.48 5.38 -5.82
C THR A 56 13.77 5.26 -4.32
N PRO A 57 14.39 4.17 -3.84
CA PRO A 57 14.88 4.10 -2.47
C PRO A 57 16.09 5.03 -2.29
N LEU A 58 16.02 5.96 -1.33
CA LEU A 58 17.11 6.88 -1.01
C LEU A 58 18.00 6.36 0.11
N HIS A 59 17.40 5.73 1.12
CA HIS A 59 18.11 5.22 2.28
C HIS A 59 17.35 4.07 2.91
N ARG A 60 18.08 3.09 3.46
CA ARG A 60 17.52 1.96 4.20
C ARG A 60 18.14 1.91 5.60
N SER A 61 17.28 1.96 6.60
CA SER A 61 17.64 1.75 8.00
C SER A 61 17.14 0.38 8.45
N VAL A 62 18.05 -0.47 8.93
CA VAL A 62 17.73 -1.82 9.43
C VAL A 62 17.13 -1.70 10.84
N LEU A 63 16.12 -2.52 11.13
CA LEU A 63 15.48 -2.62 12.44
C LEU A 63 15.92 -3.90 13.15
N GLY A 64 16.03 -3.86 14.48
CA GLY A 64 16.37 -5.03 15.31
C GLY A 64 17.86 -5.36 15.34
N GLY A 65 18.72 -4.34 15.16
CA GLY A 65 20.12 -4.41 15.57
C GLY A 65 20.27 -4.36 17.09
#